data_AF-A0A075H2D0-F1
#
_entry.id   AF-A0A075H2D0-F1
#
_cell.length_a   1.000
_cell.length_b   1.000
_cell.length_c   1.000
_cell.angle_alpha   90.00
_cell.angle_beta   90.00
_cell.angle_gamma   90.00
#
_symmetry.space_group_name_H-M   'P 1'
#
loop_
_entity.id
_entity.type
_entity.pdbx_description
1 polymer ?
#
loop_
_entity_poly.entity_id
_entity_poly.type
_entity_poly.pdbx_seq_one_letter_code
_entity_poly.pdbx_strand_id
1 'polypeptide(L)'
;MLVAIPRGAVVLTALRYLEVVGFDVDFTGLLEAWAVIAVLILYAVIGRVCDDRGPQTVLLWSAAAYGTLWSIFSIGLPPMIAVLIFVVPIYPMLLVSNDALMAKFTNEEERNRGIGMASLVAFLGQSIGILAGFFALGYLISLGKTDIVAYEMFYRANVPLWILAISFTFWLAKRIDASENVIDAEISE
;
A
#
# COMPACT_ATOMS: atom_id res chain seq x y z
N MET A 1 -5.87 0.40 -17.15
CA MET A 1 -4.79 -0.47 -16.62
C MET A 1 -4.91 -0.41 -15.10
N LEU A 2 -5.17 -1.54 -14.43
CA LEU A 2 -5.34 -1.62 -12.98
C LEU A 2 -3.97 -1.74 -12.32
N VAL A 3 -3.62 -0.82 -11.44
CA VAL A 3 -2.40 -0.90 -10.63
C VAL A 3 -2.83 -1.16 -9.19
N ALA A 4 -2.73 -2.42 -8.76
CA ALA A 4 -2.88 -2.77 -7.36
C ALA A 4 -1.50 -2.98 -6.75
N ILE A 5 -1.28 -2.38 -5.60
CA ILE A 5 -0.05 -2.51 -4.85
C ILE A 5 -0.17 -3.72 -3.92
N PRO A 6 0.70 -4.75 -4.05
CA PRO A 6 0.65 -5.92 -3.18
C PRO A 6 1.04 -5.55 -1.74
N ARG A 7 0.01 -5.43 -0.88
CA ARG A 7 0.09 -5.03 0.54
C ARG A 7 0.63 -6.10 1.49
N GLY A 8 0.63 -7.35 1.07
CA GLY A 8 0.77 -8.51 1.98
C GLY A 8 2.18 -8.81 2.44
N ALA A 9 3.19 -8.39 1.67
CA ALA A 9 4.57 -8.75 1.95
C ALA A 9 5.08 -8.08 3.23
N VAL A 10 5.01 -6.75 3.33
CA VAL A 10 5.71 -5.99 4.38
C VAL A 10 4.83 -5.70 5.60
N VAL A 11 3.57 -5.32 5.40
CA VAL A 11 2.72 -4.81 6.51
C VAL A 11 2.28 -5.90 7.47
N LEU A 12 1.85 -7.04 6.91
CA LEU A 12 1.40 -8.16 7.74
C LEU A 12 2.56 -8.87 8.43
N THR A 13 3.77 -8.74 7.90
CA THR A 13 4.98 -9.26 8.53
C THR A 13 5.57 -8.27 9.54
N ALA A 14 5.15 -7.00 9.54
CA ALA A 14 5.68 -5.95 10.41
C ALA A 14 5.29 -6.13 11.87
N LEU A 15 4.06 -6.56 12.18
CA LEU A 15 3.67 -6.88 13.56
C LEU A 15 4.55 -7.98 14.13
N ARG A 16 4.78 -9.04 13.35
CA ARG A 16 5.68 -10.13 13.76
C ARG A 16 7.12 -9.66 13.90
N TYR A 17 7.59 -8.77 13.04
CA TYR A 17 8.90 -8.14 13.20
C TYR A 17 9.00 -7.36 14.51
N LEU A 18 7.96 -6.59 14.90
CA LEU A 18 7.92 -5.88 16.18
C LEU A 18 8.03 -6.84 17.37
N GLU A 19 7.34 -7.99 17.31
CA GLU A 19 7.46 -9.04 18.33
C GLU A 19 8.89 -9.60 18.41
N VAL A 20 9.51 -9.86 17.25
CA VAL A 20 10.88 -10.37 17.16
C VAL A 20 11.91 -9.40 17.73
N VAL A 21 11.70 -8.07 17.58
CA VAL A 21 12.60 -7.05 18.15
C VAL A 21 12.30 -6.75 19.63
N GLY A 22 11.32 -7.42 20.24
CA GLY A 22 11.11 -7.44 21.68
C GLY A 22 9.81 -6.79 22.19
N PHE A 23 8.86 -6.46 21.32
CA PHE A 23 7.54 -6.03 21.77
C PHE A 23 6.65 -7.23 22.16
N ASP A 24 5.79 -7.00 23.13
CA ASP A 24 4.81 -8.00 23.56
C ASP A 24 3.65 -8.13 22.57
N VAL A 25 3.05 -9.33 22.49
CA VAL A 25 1.95 -9.66 21.57
C VAL A 25 0.69 -8.84 21.88
N ASP A 26 0.41 -8.52 23.15
CA ASP A 26 -0.73 -7.68 23.51
C ASP A 26 -0.54 -6.25 22.98
N PHE A 27 0.71 -5.76 23.00
CA PHE A 27 1.04 -4.46 22.45
C PHE A 27 0.92 -4.44 20.92
N THR A 28 1.42 -5.46 20.22
CA THR A 28 1.27 -5.54 18.75
C THR A 28 -0.21 -5.70 18.36
N GLY A 29 -1.01 -6.41 19.15
CA GLY A 29 -2.47 -6.46 18.99
C GLY A 29 -3.15 -5.09 19.15
N LEU A 30 -2.71 -4.26 20.11
CA LEU A 30 -3.18 -2.88 20.24
C LEU A 30 -2.83 -2.01 19.04
N LEU A 31 -1.63 -2.18 18.47
CA LEU A 31 -1.23 -1.45 17.26
C LEU A 31 -2.11 -1.80 16.06
N GLU A 32 -2.48 -3.06 15.91
CA GLU A 32 -3.42 -3.49 14.86
C GLU A 32 -4.80 -2.88 15.07
N ALA A 33 -5.33 -2.90 16.29
CA ALA A 33 -6.60 -2.27 16.61
C ALA A 33 -6.59 -0.75 16.31
N TRP A 34 -5.49 -0.07 16.66
CA TRP A 34 -5.28 1.33 16.28
C TRP A 34 -5.29 1.53 14.77
N ALA A 35 -4.57 0.69 14.02
CA ALA A 35 -4.51 0.78 12.57
C ALA A 35 -5.92 0.68 11.97
N VAL A 36 -6.75 -0.27 12.43
CA VAL A 36 -8.14 -0.42 11.99
C VAL A 36 -8.98 0.82 12.30
N ILE A 37 -8.86 1.39 13.50
CA ILE A 37 -9.62 2.61 13.88
C ILE A 37 -9.21 3.81 13.01
N ALA A 38 -7.91 4.05 12.86
CA ALA A 38 -7.39 5.16 12.08
C ALA A 38 -7.88 5.10 10.62
N VAL A 39 -8.00 3.89 10.09
CA VAL A 39 -8.50 3.62 8.74
C VAL A 39 -9.95 4.01 8.62
N LEU A 40 -10.80 3.54 9.53
CA LEU A 40 -12.24 3.85 9.49
C LEU A 40 -12.48 5.37 9.48
N ILE A 41 -11.73 6.12 10.30
CA ILE A 41 -11.81 7.57 10.36
C ILE A 41 -11.38 8.19 9.02
N LEU A 42 -10.27 7.73 8.46
CA LEU A 42 -9.69 8.32 7.25
C LEU A 42 -10.48 8.00 5.98
N TYR A 43 -11.11 6.83 5.90
CA TYR A 43 -11.99 6.47 4.78
C TYR A 43 -13.06 7.53 4.51
N ALA A 44 -13.65 8.10 5.58
CA ALA A 44 -14.67 9.14 5.46
C ALA A 44 -14.13 10.47 4.92
N VAL A 45 -12.84 10.77 5.14
CA VAL A 45 -12.23 12.06 4.79
C VAL A 45 -11.54 12.01 3.43
N ILE A 46 -10.91 10.89 3.08
CA ILE A 46 -10.07 10.77 1.89
C ILE A 46 -10.90 10.86 0.60
N GLY A 47 -12.17 10.45 0.61
CA GLY A 47 -13.06 10.59 -0.55
C GLY A 47 -13.08 12.05 -1.04
N ARG A 48 -13.27 12.99 -0.10
CA ARG A 48 -13.22 14.42 -0.38
C ARG A 48 -11.86 14.88 -0.92
N VAL A 49 -10.77 14.33 -0.39
CA VAL A 49 -9.41 14.65 -0.89
C VAL A 49 -9.23 14.15 -2.34
N CYS A 50 -9.82 13.01 -2.69
CA CYS A 50 -9.81 12.49 -4.06
C CYS A 50 -10.63 13.38 -5.00
N ASP A 51 -11.78 13.87 -4.54
CA ASP A 51 -12.62 14.81 -5.30
C ASP A 51 -11.89 16.14 -5.55
N ASP A 52 -11.20 16.67 -4.53
CA ASP A 52 -10.53 17.97 -4.59
C ASP A 52 -9.21 17.95 -5.38
N ARG A 53 -8.46 16.84 -5.34
CA ARG A 53 -7.09 16.74 -5.88
C ARG A 53 -6.94 15.81 -7.07
N GLY A 54 -7.99 15.09 -7.43
CA GLY A 54 -7.95 14.02 -8.43
C GLY A 54 -7.48 12.70 -7.80
N PRO A 55 -8.21 11.59 -8.04
CA PRO A 55 -7.89 10.31 -7.42
C PRO A 55 -6.57 9.72 -7.96
N GLN A 56 -6.16 10.05 -9.18
CA GLN A 56 -4.85 9.64 -9.72
C GLN A 56 -3.67 10.27 -8.97
N THR A 57 -3.79 11.53 -8.56
CA THR A 57 -2.77 12.25 -7.81
C THR A 57 -2.68 11.72 -6.39
N VAL A 58 -3.82 11.47 -5.75
CA VAL A 58 -3.87 10.85 -4.41
C VAL A 58 -3.27 9.44 -4.44
N LEU A 59 -3.56 8.64 -5.48
CA LEU A 59 -2.99 7.30 -5.65
C LEU A 59 -1.46 7.34 -5.77
N LEU A 60 -0.92 8.25 -6.59
CA LEU A 60 0.52 8.40 -6.78
C LEU A 60 1.23 8.79 -5.48
N TRP A 61 0.76 9.83 -4.80
CA TRP A 61 1.41 10.30 -3.57
C TRP A 61 1.27 9.31 -2.42
N SER A 62 0.14 8.62 -2.31
CA SER A 62 -0.02 7.56 -1.31
C SER A 62 0.85 6.34 -1.63
N ALA A 63 1.02 5.96 -2.89
CA ALA A 63 1.97 4.91 -3.30
C ALA A 63 3.41 5.29 -2.97
N ALA A 64 3.82 6.52 -3.26
CA ALA A 64 5.15 7.03 -2.96
C ALA A 64 5.39 7.09 -1.45
N ALA A 65 4.45 7.64 -0.68
CA ALA A 65 4.54 7.75 0.77
C ALA A 65 4.59 6.36 1.41
N TYR A 66 3.69 5.45 1.01
CA TYR A 66 3.64 4.09 1.53
C TYR A 66 4.93 3.32 1.20
N GLY A 67 5.33 3.28 -0.07
CA GLY A 67 6.54 2.58 -0.49
C GLY A 67 7.80 3.13 0.18
N THR A 68 7.92 4.45 0.35
CA THR A 68 9.02 5.08 1.07
C THR A 68 9.01 4.70 2.53
N LEU A 69 7.87 4.86 3.20
CA LEU A 69 7.71 4.63 4.63
C LEU A 69 8.03 3.17 5.00
N TRP A 70 7.59 2.21 4.19
CA TRP A 70 7.94 0.81 4.35
C TRP A 70 9.38 0.46 3.94
N SER A 71 9.97 1.19 2.98
CA SER A 71 11.38 1.02 2.66
C SER A 71 12.29 1.46 3.81
N ILE A 72 11.85 2.37 4.69
CA ILE A 72 12.61 2.75 5.90
C ILE A 72 12.72 1.56 6.88
N PHE A 73 11.80 0.60 6.91
CA PHE A 73 12.00 -0.63 7.71
C PHE A 73 13.25 -1.43 7.30
N SER A 74 13.73 -1.25 6.08
CA SER A 74 14.87 -2.00 5.54
C SER A 74 16.24 -1.59 6.12
N ILE A 75 16.31 -0.45 6.82
CA ILE A 75 17.55 0.09 7.38
C ILE A 75 17.85 -0.34 8.83
N GLY A 76 17.06 -1.26 9.41
CA GLY A 76 17.32 -1.78 10.76
C GLY A 76 17.01 -0.75 11.84
N LEU A 77 15.77 -0.25 11.85
CA LEU A 77 15.37 0.84 12.73
C LEU A 77 15.35 0.45 14.21
N PRO A 78 15.60 1.43 15.12
CA PRO A 78 15.23 1.27 16.52
C PRO A 78 13.75 0.84 16.66
N PRO A 79 13.41 -0.08 17.57
CA PRO A 79 12.05 -0.62 17.71
C PRO A 79 10.95 0.44 17.83
N MET A 80 11.21 1.52 18.58
CA MET A 80 10.24 2.63 18.71
C MET A 80 9.98 3.38 17.39
N ILE A 81 10.98 3.51 16.52
CA ILE A 81 10.80 4.13 15.21
C ILE A 81 9.98 3.21 14.31
N ALA A 82 10.20 1.90 14.37
CA ALA A 82 9.38 0.92 13.65
C ALA A 82 7.89 1.01 14.05
N VAL A 83 7.59 1.19 15.34
CA VAL A 83 6.21 1.44 15.82
C VAL A 83 5.66 2.74 15.26
N LEU A 84 6.41 3.85 15.33
CA LEU A 84 5.97 5.15 14.81
C LEU A 84 5.63 5.11 13.32
N ILE A 85 6.39 4.34 12.56
CA ILE A 85 6.14 4.11 11.14
C ILE A 85 4.87 3.26 10.95
N PHE A 86 4.73 2.16 11.70
CA PHE A 86 3.57 1.27 11.61
C PHE A 86 2.24 2.00 11.85
N VAL A 87 2.20 2.93 12.81
CA VAL A 87 0.96 3.64 13.17
C VAL A 87 0.50 4.68 12.16
N VAL A 88 1.30 5.00 11.12
CA VAL A 88 0.93 5.99 10.10
C VAL A 88 -0.06 5.39 9.09
N PRO A 89 -1.32 5.85 9.07
CA PRO A 89 -2.37 5.23 8.26
C PRO A 89 -2.38 5.78 6.83
N ILE A 90 -1.34 5.46 6.04
CA ILE A 90 -1.26 5.88 4.62
C ILE A 90 -2.14 5.00 3.74
N TYR A 91 -2.30 3.72 4.09
CA TYR A 91 -2.98 2.75 3.23
C TYR A 91 -4.43 3.09 2.84
N PRO A 92 -5.27 3.73 3.69
CA PRO A 92 -6.60 4.15 3.30
C PRO A 92 -6.59 5.03 2.04
N MET A 93 -5.54 5.85 1.87
CA MET A 93 -5.41 6.72 0.71
C MET A 93 -5.22 5.93 -0.57
N LEU A 94 -4.47 4.83 -0.53
CA LEU A 94 -4.31 3.92 -1.66
C LEU A 94 -5.64 3.25 -2.05
N LEU A 95 -6.43 2.82 -1.07
CA LEU A 95 -7.67 2.10 -1.33
C LEU A 95 -8.76 3.03 -1.88
N VAL A 96 -9.01 4.14 -1.19
CA VAL A 96 -10.06 5.08 -1.60
C VAL A 96 -9.74 5.71 -2.96
N SER A 97 -8.48 6.05 -3.23
CA SER A 97 -8.11 6.61 -4.54
C SER A 97 -8.24 5.60 -5.68
N ASN A 98 -7.92 4.33 -5.44
CA ASN A 98 -8.14 3.26 -6.41
C ASN A 98 -9.63 3.03 -6.68
N ASP A 99 -10.47 2.99 -5.64
CA ASP A 99 -11.91 2.83 -5.78
C ASP A 99 -12.55 4.03 -6.50
N ALA A 100 -12.09 5.24 -6.19
CA ALA A 100 -12.51 6.46 -6.88
C ALA A 100 -12.12 6.45 -8.36
N LEU A 101 -10.92 5.97 -8.71
CA LEU A 101 -10.53 5.77 -10.11
C LEU A 101 -11.42 4.76 -10.82
N MET A 102 -11.76 3.64 -10.18
CA MET A 102 -12.68 2.66 -10.79
C MET A 102 -14.06 3.27 -11.00
N ALA A 103 -14.59 3.99 -10.01
CA ALA A 103 -15.88 4.66 -10.13
C ALA A 103 -15.89 5.71 -11.25
N LYS A 104 -14.77 6.42 -11.44
CA LYS A 104 -14.58 7.43 -12.51
C LYS A 104 -14.55 6.82 -13.91
N PHE A 105 -13.91 5.67 -14.08
CA PHE A 105 -13.71 5.03 -15.39
C PHE A 105 -14.73 3.92 -15.71
N THR A 106 -15.80 3.78 -14.91
CA THR A 106 -16.88 2.84 -15.16
C THR A 106 -18.24 3.53 -15.19
N ASN A 107 -19.14 3.02 -16.03
CA ASN A 107 -20.54 3.44 -16.06
C ASN A 107 -21.34 2.75 -14.93
N GLU A 108 -22.59 3.14 -14.71
CA GLU A 108 -23.41 2.60 -13.62
C GLU A 108 -23.61 1.07 -13.69
N GLU A 109 -23.76 0.52 -14.90
CA GLU A 109 -23.95 -0.92 -15.11
C GLU A 109 -22.68 -1.73 -14.77
N GLU A 110 -21.50 -1.20 -15.11
CA GLU A 110 -20.23 -1.88 -14.90
C GLU A 110 -19.53 -1.51 -13.60
N ARG A 111 -20.02 -0.51 -12.86
CA ARG A 111 -19.37 0.03 -11.66
C ARG A 111 -19.07 -1.05 -10.61
N ASN A 112 -20.07 -1.88 -10.30
CA ASN A 112 -19.89 -2.99 -9.35
C ASN A 112 -18.86 -4.01 -9.85
N ARG A 113 -18.80 -4.26 -11.17
CA ARG A 113 -17.79 -5.13 -11.78
C ARG A 113 -16.40 -4.52 -11.67
N GLY A 114 -16.27 -3.22 -11.91
CA GLY A 114 -15.01 -2.47 -11.77
C GLY A 114 -14.48 -2.51 -10.34
N ILE A 115 -15.32 -2.20 -9.35
CA ILE A 115 -14.97 -2.28 -7.92
C ILE A 115 -14.62 -3.72 -7.51
N GLY A 116 -15.38 -4.71 -8.00
CA GLY A 116 -15.09 -6.12 -7.77
C GLY A 116 -13.72 -6.54 -8.34
N MET A 117 -13.38 -6.08 -9.54
CA MET A 117 -12.06 -6.32 -10.14
C MET A 117 -10.93 -5.64 -9.37
N ALA A 118 -11.10 -4.40 -8.94
CA ALA A 118 -10.13 -3.72 -8.08
C ALA A 118 -9.86 -4.51 -6.79
N SER A 119 -10.93 -4.98 -6.14
CA SER A 119 -10.84 -5.82 -4.94
C SER A 119 -10.09 -7.12 -5.22
N LEU A 120 -10.41 -7.81 -6.33
CA LEU A 120 -9.74 -9.04 -6.75
C LEU A 120 -8.22 -8.84 -6.90
N VAL A 121 -7.78 -7.81 -7.63
CA VAL A 121 -6.34 -7.58 -7.84
C VAL A 121 -5.66 -7.21 -6.51
N ALA A 122 -6.32 -6.42 -5.64
CA ALA A 122 -5.79 -6.09 -4.32
C ALA A 122 -5.60 -7.34 -3.43
N PHE A 123 -6.58 -8.24 -3.40
CA PHE A 123 -6.49 -9.50 -2.66
C PHE A 123 -5.48 -10.46 -3.26
N LEU A 124 -5.38 -10.58 -4.59
CA LEU A 124 -4.35 -11.39 -5.23
C LEU A 124 -2.95 -10.89 -4.88
N GLY A 125 -2.72 -9.58 -5.00
CA GLY A 125 -1.44 -8.96 -4.62
C GLY A 125 -1.11 -9.18 -3.15
N GLN A 126 -2.10 -9.07 -2.27
CA GLN A 126 -1.91 -9.38 -0.84
C GLN A 126 -1.54 -10.84 -0.61
N SER A 127 -2.31 -11.78 -1.15
CA SER A 127 -2.08 -13.21 -0.96
C SER A 127 -0.71 -13.65 -1.47
N ILE A 128 -0.32 -13.18 -2.67
CA ILE A 128 1.02 -13.43 -3.22
C ILE A 128 2.10 -12.84 -2.32
N GLY A 129 1.91 -11.60 -1.85
CA GLY A 129 2.87 -10.95 -0.96
C GLY A 129 3.06 -11.70 0.37
N ILE A 130 1.98 -12.16 0.99
CA ILE A 130 2.03 -12.96 2.24
C ILE A 130 2.77 -14.26 2.00
N LEU A 131 2.39 -15.02 0.96
CA LEU A 131 3.02 -16.29 0.64
C LEU A 131 4.52 -16.12 0.36
N ALA A 132 4.87 -15.12 -0.45
CA ALA A 132 6.26 -14.79 -0.73
C ALA A 132 7.03 -14.43 0.54
N GLY A 133 6.44 -13.63 1.43
CA GLY A 133 7.03 -13.30 2.74
C GLY A 133 7.27 -14.52 3.62
N PHE A 134 6.24 -15.37 3.78
CA PHE A 134 6.34 -16.59 4.57
C PHE A 134 7.47 -17.51 4.08
N PHE A 135 7.50 -17.81 2.78
CA PHE A 135 8.52 -18.69 2.21
C PHE A 135 9.91 -18.04 2.22
N ALA A 136 10.04 -16.76 1.90
CA ALA A 136 11.32 -16.07 1.90
C ALA A 136 11.94 -16.00 3.31
N LEU A 137 11.14 -15.63 4.31
CA LEU A 137 11.59 -15.58 5.71
C LEU A 137 11.97 -16.98 6.22
N GLY A 138 11.12 -17.97 5.98
CA GLY A 138 11.39 -19.36 6.35
C GLY A 138 12.67 -19.90 5.70
N TYR A 139 12.90 -19.60 4.42
CA TYR A 139 14.12 -19.97 3.72
C TYR A 139 15.36 -19.30 4.33
N LEU A 140 15.33 -17.98 4.57
CA LEU A 140 16.45 -17.25 5.16
C LEU A 140 16.81 -17.78 6.57
N ILE A 141 15.80 -18.06 7.40
CA ILE A 141 15.99 -18.65 8.73
C ILE A 141 16.58 -20.06 8.60
N SER A 142 16.12 -20.88 7.64
CA SER A 142 16.66 -22.23 7.39
C SER A 142 18.15 -22.23 7.00
N LEU A 143 18.64 -21.12 6.41
CA LEU A 143 20.06 -20.90 6.11
C LEU A 143 20.87 -20.41 7.33
N GLY A 144 20.28 -20.39 8.53
CA GLY A 144 20.92 -19.99 9.78
C GLY A 144 20.96 -18.48 10.01
N LYS A 145 20.15 -17.68 9.29
CA LYS A 145 19.98 -16.25 9.62
C LYS A 145 19.15 -16.11 10.89
N THR A 146 19.48 -15.14 11.71
CA THR A 146 18.60 -14.71 12.80
C THR A 146 17.34 -14.08 12.21
N ASP A 147 16.23 -14.15 12.95
CA ASP A 147 14.95 -13.59 12.52
C ASP A 147 15.09 -12.13 12.08
N ILE A 148 15.74 -11.28 12.90
CA ILE A 148 15.95 -9.86 12.60
C ILE A 148 16.63 -9.67 11.23
N VAL A 149 17.71 -10.42 10.97
CA VAL A 149 18.44 -10.32 9.69
C VAL A 149 17.58 -10.82 8.53
N ALA A 150 16.78 -11.87 8.73
CA ALA A 150 15.86 -12.38 7.71
C ALA A 150 14.79 -11.32 7.35
N TYR A 151 14.19 -10.66 8.34
CA TYR A 151 13.22 -9.57 8.13
C TYR A 151 13.84 -8.38 7.41
N GLU A 152 15.03 -7.92 7.84
CA GLU A 152 15.72 -6.81 7.17
C GLU A 152 16.03 -7.13 5.69
N MET A 153 16.56 -8.33 5.42
CA MET A 153 16.84 -8.77 4.05
C MET A 153 15.57 -8.82 3.21
N PHE A 154 14.48 -9.32 3.77
CA PHE A 154 13.19 -9.36 3.11
C PHE A 154 12.64 -7.95 2.82
N TYR A 155 12.74 -7.01 3.77
CA TYR A 155 12.33 -5.62 3.55
C TYR A 155 13.18 -4.92 2.48
N ARG A 156 14.50 -5.16 2.47
CA ARG A 156 15.39 -4.65 1.41
C ARG A 156 14.99 -5.20 0.04
N ALA A 157 14.64 -6.48 -0.05
CA ALA A 157 14.19 -7.11 -1.28
C ALA A 157 12.87 -6.55 -1.82
N ASN A 158 12.04 -5.93 -0.97
CA ASN A 158 10.80 -5.26 -1.39
C ASN A 158 11.03 -3.86 -1.98
N VAL A 159 12.14 -3.19 -1.69
CA VAL A 159 12.41 -1.82 -2.16
C VAL A 159 12.35 -1.69 -3.70
N PRO A 160 12.96 -2.59 -4.49
CA PRO A 160 12.83 -2.55 -5.95
C PRO A 160 11.38 -2.73 -6.44
N LEU A 161 10.58 -3.57 -5.76
CA LEU A 161 9.17 -3.78 -6.09
C LEU A 161 8.37 -2.50 -5.84
N TRP A 162 8.67 -1.78 -4.75
CA TRP A 162 8.08 -0.47 -4.46
C TRP A 162 8.41 0.56 -5.53
N ILE A 163 9.68 0.64 -5.94
CA ILE A 163 10.11 1.55 -7.00
C ILE A 163 9.36 1.27 -8.31
N LEU A 164 9.23 -0.01 -8.68
CA LEU A 164 8.47 -0.41 -9.86
C LEU A 164 6.98 -0.02 -9.75
N ALA A 165 6.34 -0.31 -8.61
CA ALA A 165 4.95 0.04 -8.38
C ALA A 165 4.72 1.56 -8.48
N ILE A 166 5.55 2.37 -7.82
CA ILE A 166 5.48 3.84 -7.87
C ILE A 166 5.68 4.33 -9.30
N SER A 167 6.62 3.75 -10.05
CA SER A 167 6.89 4.12 -11.44
C SER A 167 5.69 3.84 -12.36
N PHE A 168 5.03 2.68 -12.19
CA PHE A 168 3.81 2.35 -12.93
C PHE A 168 2.65 3.27 -12.55
N THR A 169 2.47 3.57 -11.26
CA THR A 169 1.45 4.52 -10.80
C THR A 169 1.70 5.92 -11.36
N PHE A 170 2.95 6.37 -11.40
CA PHE A 170 3.32 7.66 -11.98
C PHE A 170 2.98 7.73 -13.47
N TRP A 171 3.32 6.67 -14.21
CA TRP A 171 3.00 6.60 -15.64
C TRP A 171 1.49 6.55 -15.90
N LEU A 172 0.74 5.82 -15.07
CA LEU A 172 -0.71 5.81 -15.11
C LEU A 172 -1.30 7.19 -14.83
N ALA A 173 -0.86 7.86 -13.77
CA ALA A 173 -1.33 9.20 -13.40
C ALA A 173 -1.09 10.20 -14.54
N LYS A 174 0.13 10.22 -15.10
CA LYS A 174 0.44 11.08 -16.26
C LYS A 174 -0.45 10.83 -17.47
N ARG A 175 -0.79 9.57 -17.75
CA ARG A 175 -1.68 9.23 -18.86
C ARG A 175 -3.11 9.71 -18.63
N ILE A 176 -3.59 9.61 -17.40
CA ILE A 176 -4.92 10.10 -17.01
C ILE A 176 -4.95 11.63 -17.15
N ASP A 177 -4.01 12.35 -16.55
CA ASP A 177 -3.95 13.82 -16.61
C ASP A 177 -3.87 14.31 -18.07
N ALA A 178 -3.08 13.64 -18.92
CA ALA A 178 -2.99 13.98 -20.33
C ALA A 178 -4.33 13.80 -21.07
N SER A 179 -5.12 12.79 -20.73
CA SER A 179 -6.43 12.57 -21.34
C SER A 179 -7.48 13.61 -20.91
N GLU A 180 -7.43 14.07 -19.67
CA GLU A 180 -8.36 15.10 -19.16
C GLU A 180 -8.12 16.45 -19.84
N ASN A 181 -6.86 16.86 -19.96
CA ASN A 181 -6.50 18.13 -20.62
C ASN A 181 -6.96 18.18 -22.10
N VAL A 182 -7.03 17.05 -22.79
CA VAL A 182 -7.52 16.99 -24.18
C VAL A 182 -9.04 17.18 -24.22
N ILE A 183 -9.77 16.52 -23.32
CA ILE A 183 -11.23 16.62 -23.25
C ILE A 183 -11.65 18.05 -22.86
N ASP A 184 -10.97 18.66 -21.87
CA ASP A 184 -11.26 20.03 -21.45
C ASP A 184 -11.01 21.04 -22.58
N ALA A 185 -9.96 20.82 -23.39
CA ALA A 185 -9.68 21.63 -24.56
C ALA A 185 -10.79 21.52 -25.63
N GLU A 186 -11.24 20.30 -25.94
CA GLU A 186 -12.33 20.05 -26.91
C GLU A 186 -13.69 20.62 -26.46
N ILE A 187 -13.96 20.70 -25.16
CA ILE A 187 -15.21 21.27 -24.62
C ILE A 187 -15.16 22.81 -24.58
N SER A 188 -13.95 23.39 -24.57
CA SER A 188 -13.73 24.85 -24.49
C SER A 188 -13.66 25.57 -25.84
N GLU A 189 -13.63 24.83 -26.96
CA GLU A 189 -13.73 25.33 -28.34
C GLU A 189 -15.18 25.32 -28.86
#